data_AF-A0A392P795-F1
#
_entry.id   AF-A0A392P795-F1
#
_cell.length_a   1.000
_cell.length_b   1.000
_cell.length_c   1.000
_cell.angle_alpha   90.00
_cell.angle_beta   90.00
_cell.angle_gamma   90.00
#
_symmetry.space_group_name_H-M   'P 1'
#
loop_
_entity.id
_entity.type
_entity.pdbx_description
1 polymer ?
#
loop_
_entity_poly.entity_id
_entity_poly.type
_entity_poly.pdbx_seq_one_letter_code
_entity_poly.pdbx_strand_id
1 'polypeptide(L)' 'MSKEELIFLWMANGFISSRENLEVEDVGNMIWNELCQKSFFQDIDMDGDYGDISFKMHDLVHDLAQSLMGQE' A
#
# COMPACT_ATOMS: atom_id res chain seq x y z
N MET A 1 6.79 -5.24 6.36
CA MET A 1 5.42 -5.20 5.83
C MET A 1 5.53 -5.59 4.38
N SER A 2 4.85 -6.67 4.05
CA SER A 2 4.80 -7.22 2.69
C SER A 2 3.66 -6.56 1.93
N LYS A 3 3.79 -6.46 0.60
CA LYS A 3 2.74 -5.89 -0.26
C LYS A 3 1.38 -6.55 -0.02
N GLU A 4 1.36 -7.88 0.11
CA GLU A 4 0.14 -8.67 0.34
C GLU A 4 -0.51 -8.32 1.68
N GLU A 5 0.27 -8.19 2.75
CA GLU A 5 -0.23 -7.79 4.08
C GLU A 5 -0.95 -6.44 4.03
N LEU A 6 -0.39 -5.46 3.30
CA LEU A 6 -1.02 -4.15 3.18
C LEU A 6 -2.34 -4.21 2.41
N ILE A 7 -2.41 -4.99 1.32
CA ILE A 7 -3.64 -5.19 0.57
C ILE A 7 -4.69 -5.87 1.46
N PHE A 8 -4.32 -6.91 2.22
CA PHE A 8 -5.23 -7.54 3.20
C PHE A 8 -5.73 -6.56 4.26
N LEU A 9 -4.89 -5.66 4.76
CA LEU A 9 -5.31 -4.61 5.70
C LEU A 9 -6.31 -3.64 5.07
N TRP A 10 -6.09 -3.22 3.82
CA TRP A 10 -7.05 -2.38 3.10
C TRP A 10 -8.39 -3.09 2.88
N MET A 11 -8.38 -4.39 2.60
CA MET A 11 -9.61 -5.19 2.49
C MET A 11 -10.31 -5.32 3.83
N ALA A 12 -9.58 -5.67 4.90
CA ALA A 12 -10.14 -5.86 6.23
C ALA A 12 -10.74 -4.57 6.80
N ASN A 13 -10.13 -3.42 6.51
CA ASN A 13 -10.63 -2.12 6.94
C ASN A 13 -11.67 -1.51 5.98
N GLY A 14 -12.02 -2.20 4.88
CA GLY A 14 -13.00 -1.74 3.90
C GLY A 14 -12.57 -0.50 3.12
N PHE A 15 -11.27 -0.21 3.03
CA PHE A 15 -10.76 0.91 2.23
C PHE A 15 -10.85 0.64 0.73
N ILE A 16 -10.78 -0.62 0.35
CA ILE A 16 -10.93 -1.08 -1.03
C ILE A 16 -12.11 -2.04 -1.13
N SER A 17 -12.78 -2.02 -2.27
CA SER A 17 -13.89 -2.91 -2.60
C SER A 17 -13.71 -3.44 -4.01
N SER A 18 -14.38 -4.55 -4.33
CA SER A 18 -14.36 -5.09 -5.68
C SER A 18 -14.98 -4.08 -6.64
N ARG A 19 -14.43 -4.03 -7.85
CA ARG A 19 -14.91 -3.10 -8.88
C ARG A 19 -15.24 -3.86 -10.14
N GLU A 20 -16.51 -3.83 -10.53
CA GLU A 20 -17.03 -4.45 -11.76
C GLU A 20 -16.59 -5.91 -11.91
N ASN A 21 -15.50 -6.15 -12.66
CA ASN A 21 -14.94 -7.46 -13.01
C ASN A 21 -13.56 -7.72 -12.35
N LEU A 22 -13.14 -6.89 -11.41
CA LEU A 22 -11.86 -7.01 -10.71
C LEU A 22 -12.10 -7.52 -9.29
N GLU A 23 -11.29 -8.50 -8.89
CA GLU A 23 -11.27 -8.95 -7.50
C GLU A 23 -10.71 -7.84 -6.62
N VAL A 24 -11.03 -7.89 -5.32
CA VAL A 24 -10.58 -6.86 -4.37
C VAL A 24 -9.04 -6.82 -4.32
N GLU A 25 -8.40 -7.96 -4.51
CA GLU A 25 -6.94 -8.09 -4.62
C GLU A 25 -6.40 -7.37 -5.86
N ASP A 26 -7.04 -7.48 -7.02
CA ASP A 26 -6.65 -6.75 -8.24
C ASP A 26 -6.74 -5.23 -8.03
N VAL A 27 -7.81 -4.77 -7.39
CA VAL A 27 -8.01 -3.36 -7.03
C VAL A 27 -6.90 -2.90 -6.08
N GLY A 28 -6.56 -3.71 -5.07
CA GLY A 28 -5.46 -3.45 -4.15
C GLY A 28 -4.11 -3.36 -4.85
N ASN A 29 -3.84 -4.26 -5.80
CA ASN A 29 -2.63 -4.25 -6.62
C ASN A 29 -2.51 -3.00 -7.50
N MET A 30 -3.61 -2.54 -8.10
CA MET A 30 -3.63 -1.31 -8.88
C MET A 30 -3.33 -0.08 -8.01
N ILE A 31 -3.96 0.02 -6.84
CA ILE A 31 -3.73 1.12 -5.90
C ILE A 31 -2.28 1.11 -5.38
N TRP A 32 -1.77 -0.07 -5.05
CA TRP A 32 -0.36 -0.26 -4.68
C TRP A 32 0.58 0.30 -5.74
N ASN A 33 0.36 -0.07 -7.01
CA ASN A 33 1.19 0.37 -8.13
C ASN A 33 1.12 1.89 -8.36
N GLU A 34 -0.06 2.50 -8.19
CA GLU A 34 -0.22 3.96 -8.26
C GLU A 34 0.51 4.69 -7.13
N LEU A 35 0.43 4.17 -5.90
CA LEU A 35 1.16 4.73 -4.76
C LEU A 35 2.68 4.60 -4.95
N CYS A 36 3.13 3.47 -5.49
CA CYS A 36 4.53 3.25 -5.88
C CYS A 36 5.00 4.28 -6.92
N GLN A 37 4.21 4.51 -7.98
CA GLN A 37 4.51 5.51 -9.02
C GLN A 37 4.56 6.94 -8.46
N LYS A 38 3.76 7.24 -7.43
CA LYS A 38 3.75 8.54 -6.75
C LYS A 38 4.84 8.68 -5.69
N SER A 39 5.78 7.73 -5.61
CA SER A 39 6.87 7.71 -4.63
C SER A 39 6.38 7.72 -3.17
N PHE A 40 5.21 7.15 -2.89
CA PHE A 40 4.71 7.02 -1.52
C PHE A 40 5.54 6.02 -0.69
N PHE A 41 6.16 5.07 -1.38
CA PHE A 41 7.00 4.03 -0.77
C PHE A 41 8.47 4.25 -1.10
N GLN A 42 9.32 3.94 -0.12
CA GLN A 42 10.78 3.93 -0.18
C GLN A 42 11.29 2.51 0.08
N ASP A 43 12.54 2.23 -0.31
CA ASP A 43 13.21 0.94 -0.11
C ASP A 43 12.37 -0.24 -0.60
N ILE A 44 11.86 -0.14 -1.83
CA ILE A 44 11.14 -1.25 -2.46
C ILE A 44 12.17 -2.31 -2.82
N ASP A 45 12.21 -3.36 -2.01
CA ASP A 45 13.08 -4.50 -2.22
C ASP A 45 12.26 -5.72 -2.64
N MET A 46 12.66 -6.29 -3.77
CA MET A 46 12.12 -7.55 -4.27
C MET A 46 13.20 -8.59 -3.98
N ASP A 47 13.26 -9.02 -2.72
CA ASP A 47 14.28 -9.98 -2.33
C ASP A 47 14.02 -11.34 -3.01
N GLY A 48 15.01 -11.75 -3.77
CA GLY A 48 14.89 -12.73 -4.83
C GLY A 48 15.02 -14.15 -4.31
N ASP A 49 13.93 -14.69 -3.75
CA ASP A 49 13.73 -16.15 -3.66
C ASP A 49 12.23 -16.55 -3.51
N TYR A 50 11.38 -15.65 -3.00
CA TYR A 50 9.94 -15.94 -2.78
C TYR A 50 8.96 -14.96 -3.43
N GLY A 51 9.44 -13.94 -4.15
CA GLY A 51 8.58 -12.96 -4.83
C GLY A 51 7.87 -11.99 -3.88
N ASP A 52 8.27 -11.96 -2.61
CA ASP A 52 7.72 -11.02 -1.64
C ASP A 52 8.31 -9.62 -1.84
N ILE A 53 7.43 -8.61 -1.89
CA ILE A 53 7.81 -7.21 -2.09
C ILE A 53 7.76 -6.55 -0.72
N SER A 54 8.94 -6.21 -0.21
CA SER A 54 9.06 -5.42 1.00
C SER A 54 9.18 -3.93 0.65
N PHE A 55 8.62 -3.09 1.50
CA PHE A 55 8.62 -1.65 1.29
C PHE A 55 8.53 -0.92 2.63
N LYS A 56 8.89 0.37 2.61
CA LYS A 56 8.68 1.30 3.72
C LYS A 56 7.87 2.50 3.25
N MET A 57 7.06 3.07 4.13
CA MET A 57 6.41 4.35 3.85
C MET A 57 7.46 5.46 3.92
N HIS A 58 7.42 6.40 2.98
CA HIS A 58 8.33 7.54 3.01
C HIS A 58 8.06 8.42 4.24
N ASP A 59 9.11 8.84 4.95
CA ASP A 59 8.99 9.71 6.13
C ASP A 59 8.15 10.98 5.87
N LEU A 60 8.29 11.63 4.69
CA LEU A 60 7.47 12.77 4.30
C LEU A 60 5.96 12.45 4.17
N VAL A 61 5.61 11.25 3.71
CA VAL A 61 4.21 10.80 3.66
C VAL A 61 3.71 10.50 5.07
N HIS A 62 4.57 9.92 5.90
CA HIS A 62 4.27 9.69 7.31
C HIS A 62 4.01 11.01 8.05
N ASP A 63 4.89 12.00 7.90
CA ASP A 63 4.77 13.33 8.47
C ASP A 63 3.51 14.05 7.95
N LEU A 64 3.22 13.92 6.65
CA LEU A 64 2.00 14.45 6.06
C LEU A 64 0.75 13.79 6.67
N ALA A 65 0.73 12.45 6.79
CA ALA A 65 -0.36 11.73 7.40
C ALA A 65 -0.56 12.15 8.86
N GLN A 66 0.52 12.30 9.64
CA GLN A 66 0.47 12.83 11.00
C GLN A 66 -0.08 14.27 11.04
N SER A 67 0.32 15.12 10.10
CA SER A 67 -0.15 16.51 10.03
C SER A 67 -1.65 16.61 9.68
N LEU A 68 -2.16 15.71 8.83
CA LEU A 68 -3.56 15.68 8.39
C LEU A 68 -4.45 14.99 9.43
N MET A 69 -3.93 13.98 10.13
CA MET A 69 -4.55 13.37 11.31
C MET A 69 -4.41 14.26 12.55
N GLY A 70 -4.42 15.59 12.37
CA GLY A 70 -4.05 16.58 13.38
C GLY A 70 -4.50 16.21 14.80
N GLN A 71 -3.59 16.43 15.75
CA GLN A 71 -3.78 16.34 17.20
C GLN A 71 -5.27 16.37 17.61
N GLU A 72 -5.78 15.25 18.13
CA GLU A 72 -6.94 15.28 19.02
C GLU A 72 -6.71 16.26 20.17
#